data_AF-A0A955C7B4-F1
#
_entry.id   AF-A0A955C7B4-F1
#
_cell.length_a   1.000
_cell.length_b   1.000
_cell.length_c   1.000
_cell.angle_alpha   90.00
_cell.angle_beta   90.00
_cell.angle_gamma   90.00
#
_symmetry.space_group_name_H-M   'P 1'
#
loop_
_entity.id
_entity.type
_entity.pdbx_description
1 polymer ?
#
loop_
_entity_poly.entity_id
_entity_poly.type
_entity_poly.pdbx_seq_one_letter_code
_entity_poly.pdbx_strand_id
1 'polypeptide(L)'
;MKSAGMIRAVVVVLAGLGMAQSANADVEWMVTHGTTKLSFDETVLDELGLGVAAIDRNGASTQGQNSDVWLNVDARSTLTLTESRAGLSNNDSGQIRHSGGLRIFSKQHEVALDDLALELPDGLFGSSLVTADAAGRRSGLVLSATKVGFDQAGEQVLFEGAEISISRELADALDDASLAGKVIGSFTIEAALSWAGGDVPDEFRRGNDDAAVRGGNGGTVCGLPGVDVIVGDLMDVSNYSSLNGIEAFAVGTTSCNIGDQNLLWVAGTNQHPVIGQNMYRLKDGRLEQIGQSWLKHGFTALTENICGCGCNGQGGSVLGVGCSDPYCCGLNGQQSGLGPRSEVNAHTGIFNYPFTHGDQGSTGDSTYKRLQVAISDLDPAQDGGGTYFVEGHYVTQDDAAAGNQDNNASYRQVTVSGSGSSWSISLAASTQREQSGIRAWQDNDPSVVETDVRIPGEGLVILAAKASS
;
A
#
# COMPACT_ATOMS: atom_id res chain seq x y z
N MET A 1 -13.12 -43.54 -57.21
CA MET A 1 -12.33 -44.43 -56.33
C MET A 1 -11.16 -43.64 -55.76
N LYS A 2 -10.86 -43.92 -54.49
CA LYS A 2 -9.76 -43.42 -53.65
C LYS A 2 -8.45 -43.19 -54.40
N SER A 3 -7.67 -42.17 -54.00
CA SER A 3 -6.39 -42.38 -53.30
C SER A 3 -5.62 -41.07 -53.12
N ALA A 4 -5.07 -40.90 -51.93
CA ALA A 4 -4.27 -39.79 -51.44
C ALA A 4 -2.84 -39.77 -52.01
N GLY A 5 -2.16 -38.62 -51.87
CA GLY A 5 -0.72 -38.45 -52.05
C GLY A 5 -0.23 -37.19 -51.35
N MET A 6 0.40 -37.39 -50.18
CA MET A 6 1.15 -36.40 -49.39
C MET A 6 2.08 -35.53 -50.24
N ILE A 7 2.09 -34.22 -50.01
CA ILE A 7 3.20 -33.34 -50.37
C ILE A 7 3.94 -32.98 -49.09
N ARG A 8 5.18 -33.49 -48.97
CA ARG A 8 6.19 -33.06 -48.00
C ARG A 8 6.72 -31.70 -48.46
N ALA A 9 6.53 -30.65 -47.65
CA ALA A 9 7.24 -29.40 -47.83
C ALA A 9 8.65 -29.54 -47.20
N VAL A 10 9.67 -29.46 -48.04
CA VAL A 10 11.07 -29.28 -47.65
C VAL A 10 11.30 -27.79 -47.49
N VAL A 11 11.59 -27.34 -46.27
CA VAL A 11 12.02 -25.97 -45.98
C VAL A 11 13.49 -25.84 -46.37
N VAL A 12 13.78 -25.01 -47.37
CA VAL A 12 15.14 -24.54 -47.67
C VAL A 12 15.37 -23.28 -46.84
N VAL A 13 16.29 -23.37 -45.88
CA VAL A 13 16.74 -22.23 -45.07
C VAL A 13 17.66 -21.37 -45.95
N LEU A 14 17.16 -20.22 -46.37
CA LEU A 14 18.00 -19.11 -46.82
C LEU A 14 18.42 -18.33 -45.57
N ALA A 15 19.71 -18.40 -45.25
CA ALA A 15 20.36 -17.59 -44.22
C ALA A 15 20.29 -16.11 -44.61
N GLY A 16 19.21 -15.45 -44.21
CA GLY A 16 19.13 -14.00 -44.09
C GLY A 16 19.67 -13.59 -42.73
N LEU A 17 20.55 -12.58 -42.75
CA LEU A 17 21.16 -11.92 -41.60
C LEU A 17 20.35 -12.05 -40.30
N GLY A 18 20.99 -12.60 -39.27
CA GLY A 18 20.42 -12.69 -37.93
C GLY A 18 20.03 -11.32 -37.42
N MET A 19 18.72 -11.05 -37.39
CA MET A 19 18.19 -10.28 -36.29
C MET A 19 18.31 -11.20 -35.09
N ALA A 20 19.21 -10.88 -34.16
CA ALA A 20 19.12 -11.41 -32.82
C ALA A 20 17.71 -11.09 -32.32
N GLN A 21 16.87 -12.12 -32.18
CA GLN A 21 15.73 -12.02 -31.29
C GLN A 21 16.33 -11.75 -29.93
N SER A 22 16.12 -10.55 -29.39
CA SER A 22 16.46 -10.28 -28.00
C SER A 22 15.68 -11.29 -27.16
N ALA A 23 16.38 -12.14 -26.43
CA ALA A 23 15.79 -12.80 -25.28
C ALA A 23 15.50 -11.66 -24.29
N ASN A 24 14.24 -11.25 -24.18
CA ASN A 24 13.81 -10.33 -23.14
C ASN A 24 13.69 -11.11 -21.83
N ALA A 25 14.15 -10.52 -20.74
CA ALA A 25 14.32 -11.15 -19.43
C ALA A 25 12.99 -11.20 -18.66
N ASP A 26 12.88 -12.18 -17.77
CA ASP A 26 11.76 -12.36 -16.85
C ASP A 26 11.69 -11.20 -15.83
N VAL A 27 10.49 -10.90 -15.31
CA VAL A 27 10.25 -9.89 -14.26
C VAL A 27 9.99 -10.60 -12.93
N GLU A 28 10.71 -10.24 -11.88
CA GLU A 28 10.55 -10.82 -10.55
C GLU A 28 9.78 -9.86 -9.64
N TRP A 29 8.87 -10.41 -8.85
CA TRP A 29 8.01 -9.73 -7.89
C TRP A 29 8.15 -10.40 -6.53
N MET A 30 7.97 -9.66 -5.43
CA MET A 30 8.01 -10.19 -4.07
C MET A 30 6.79 -9.74 -3.28
N VAL A 31 6.16 -10.66 -2.55
CA VAL A 31 5.05 -10.36 -1.64
C VAL A 31 5.55 -9.56 -0.44
N THR A 32 4.89 -8.44 -0.12
CA THR A 32 5.34 -7.53 0.95
C THR A 32 4.37 -7.46 2.13
N HIS A 33 3.08 -7.26 1.85
CA HIS A 33 2.02 -7.11 2.84
C HIS A 33 0.66 -7.47 2.22
N GLY A 34 -0.40 -7.51 3.01
CA GLY A 34 -1.70 -7.97 2.54
C GLY A 34 -2.56 -8.55 3.65
N THR A 35 -3.69 -9.11 3.27
CA THR A 35 -4.66 -9.69 4.18
C THR A 35 -5.09 -11.07 3.71
N THR A 36 -5.22 -11.98 4.66
CA THR A 36 -5.72 -13.33 4.47
C THR A 36 -7.03 -13.50 5.21
N LYS A 37 -8.05 -13.97 4.50
CA LYS A 37 -9.34 -14.36 5.05
C LYS A 37 -9.45 -15.88 5.05
N LEU A 38 -9.80 -16.43 6.21
CA LEU A 38 -10.17 -17.84 6.40
C LEU A 38 -11.64 -17.86 6.82
N SER A 39 -12.50 -18.47 6.00
CA SER A 39 -13.94 -18.59 6.27
C SER A 39 -14.28 -20.04 6.53
N PHE A 40 -14.62 -20.40 7.76
CA PHE A 40 -15.00 -21.74 8.18
C PHE A 40 -16.52 -21.95 8.14
N ASP A 41 -16.95 -23.13 7.71
CA ASP A 41 -18.35 -23.52 7.73
C ASP A 41 -18.74 -24.01 9.13
N GLU A 42 -19.48 -23.20 9.88
CA GLU A 42 -19.92 -23.50 11.24
C GLU A 42 -20.70 -24.81 11.34
N THR A 43 -21.51 -25.13 10.33
CA THR A 43 -22.31 -26.37 10.34
C THR A 43 -21.41 -27.58 10.20
N VAL A 44 -20.43 -27.51 9.29
CA VAL A 44 -19.45 -28.59 9.11
C VAL A 44 -18.56 -28.74 10.34
N LEU A 45 -18.11 -27.64 10.94
CA LEU A 45 -17.33 -27.67 12.17
C LEU A 45 -18.11 -28.34 13.31
N ASP A 46 -19.38 -28.00 13.49
CA ASP A 46 -20.24 -28.60 14.51
C ASP A 46 -20.48 -30.09 14.27
N GLU A 47 -20.72 -30.50 13.03
CA GLU A 47 -20.88 -31.92 12.65
C GLU A 47 -19.62 -32.74 12.93
N LEU A 48 -18.44 -32.13 12.74
CA LEU A 48 -17.15 -32.73 13.02
C LEU A 48 -16.72 -32.59 14.50
N GLY A 49 -17.48 -31.86 15.31
CA GLY A 49 -17.17 -31.61 16.72
C GLY A 49 -15.92 -30.75 16.94
N LEU A 50 -15.65 -29.84 16.00
CA LEU A 50 -14.50 -28.95 15.99
C LEU A 50 -14.90 -27.50 16.26
N GLY A 51 -13.95 -26.72 16.76
CA GLY A 51 -14.05 -25.27 16.84
C GLY A 51 -12.76 -24.61 16.36
N VAL A 52 -12.88 -23.37 15.89
CA VAL A 52 -11.76 -22.56 15.42
C VAL A 52 -11.76 -21.21 16.12
N ALA A 53 -10.59 -20.77 16.57
CA ALA A 53 -10.38 -19.45 17.15
C ALA A 53 -9.14 -18.77 16.55
N ALA A 54 -9.18 -17.45 16.42
CA ALA A 54 -8.02 -16.67 16.03
C ALA A 54 -7.03 -16.56 17.20
N ILE A 55 -5.73 -16.57 16.88
CA ILE A 55 -4.65 -16.25 17.81
C ILE A 55 -4.08 -14.89 17.40
N ASP A 56 -4.13 -13.91 18.31
CA ASP A 56 -3.50 -12.61 18.09
C ASP A 56 -1.96 -12.68 18.21
N ARG A 57 -1.27 -11.58 17.88
CA ARG A 57 0.20 -11.49 17.91
C ARG A 57 0.83 -11.74 19.29
N ASN A 58 0.04 -11.70 20.38
CA ASN A 58 0.50 -11.94 21.75
C ASN A 58 0.16 -13.35 22.24
N GLY A 59 -0.40 -14.20 21.38
CA GLY A 59 -0.86 -15.55 21.76
C GLY A 59 -2.21 -15.56 22.48
N ALA A 60 -2.90 -14.42 22.58
CA ALA A 60 -4.21 -14.33 23.21
C ALA A 60 -5.30 -14.76 22.22
N SER A 61 -6.18 -15.64 22.71
CA SER A 61 -7.33 -16.13 21.95
C SER A 61 -8.51 -15.20 22.16
N THR A 62 -9.20 -14.84 21.08
CA THR A 62 -10.56 -14.31 21.19
C THR A 62 -11.47 -15.47 21.60
N GLN A 63 -12.13 -15.38 22.76
CA GLN A 63 -13.12 -16.39 23.19
C GLN A 63 -14.31 -16.42 22.20
N GLY A 64 -14.45 -17.51 21.44
CA GLY A 64 -15.57 -17.75 20.54
C GLY A 64 -15.17 -18.63 19.35
N GLN A 65 -16.13 -19.36 18.76
CA GLN A 65 -15.95 -19.90 17.41
C GLN A 65 -15.99 -18.72 16.44
N ASN A 66 -14.96 -18.59 15.61
CA ASN A 66 -14.90 -17.55 14.58
C ASN A 66 -15.17 -18.21 13.22
N SER A 67 -16.33 -17.92 12.61
CA SER A 67 -16.61 -18.30 11.22
C SER A 67 -15.67 -17.62 10.24
N ASP A 68 -15.22 -16.39 10.54
CA ASP A 68 -14.24 -15.67 9.74
C ASP A 68 -13.02 -15.29 10.59
N VAL A 69 -11.83 -15.69 10.14
CA VAL A 69 -10.55 -15.28 10.72
C VAL A 69 -9.76 -14.48 9.71
N TRP A 70 -9.32 -13.29 10.13
CA TRP A 70 -8.51 -12.38 9.34
C TRP A 70 -7.09 -12.33 9.88
N LEU A 71 -6.11 -12.57 9.01
CA LEU A 71 -4.69 -12.55 9.34
C LEU A 71 -3.96 -11.59 8.41
N ASN A 72 -3.07 -10.77 8.95
CA ASN A 72 -2.24 -9.89 8.12
C ASN A 72 -1.04 -10.67 7.59
N VAL A 73 -0.68 -10.44 6.32
CA VAL A 73 0.57 -10.93 5.73
C VAL A 73 1.75 -10.21 6.38
N ASP A 74 2.74 -11.00 6.78
CA ASP A 74 3.93 -10.58 7.50
C ASP A 74 5.05 -10.24 6.52
N ALA A 75 5.84 -9.20 6.84
CA ALA A 75 7.00 -8.79 6.05
C ALA A 75 8.11 -9.85 5.97
N ARG A 76 8.06 -10.90 6.80
CA ARG A 76 8.92 -12.09 6.72
C ARG A 76 8.57 -13.02 5.55
N SER A 77 7.52 -12.71 4.78
CA SER A 77 7.15 -13.46 3.59
C SER A 77 8.32 -13.49 2.58
N THR A 78 8.52 -14.63 1.94
CA THR A 78 9.63 -14.88 1.02
C THR A 78 9.15 -15.29 -0.36
N LEU A 79 7.84 -15.28 -0.60
CA LEU A 79 7.30 -15.65 -1.91
C LEU A 79 7.73 -14.62 -2.96
N THR A 80 8.44 -15.12 -3.96
CA THR A 80 8.76 -14.40 -5.19
C THR A 80 7.95 -14.96 -6.34
N LEU A 81 7.41 -14.09 -7.20
CA LEU A 81 6.68 -14.45 -8.41
C LEU A 81 7.47 -13.99 -9.63
N THR A 82 7.66 -14.86 -10.60
CA THR A 82 8.36 -14.58 -11.85
C THR A 82 7.34 -14.48 -12.97
N GLU A 83 7.25 -13.32 -13.58
CA GLU A 83 6.39 -13.06 -14.71
C GLU A 83 7.19 -13.11 -16.01
N SER A 84 6.65 -13.84 -16.99
CA SER A 84 7.13 -13.84 -18.36
C SER A 84 6.00 -13.49 -19.32
N ARG A 85 6.28 -13.34 -20.62
CA ARG A 85 5.22 -13.20 -21.65
C ARG A 85 4.25 -14.38 -21.69
N ALA A 86 4.62 -15.53 -21.11
CA ALA A 86 3.75 -16.70 -21.01
C ALA A 86 2.81 -16.66 -19.79
N GLY A 87 2.89 -15.60 -18.97
CA GLY A 87 2.22 -15.47 -17.68
C GLY A 87 3.15 -15.76 -16.50
N LEU A 88 2.56 -15.91 -15.32
CA LEU A 88 3.30 -16.28 -14.11
C LEU A 88 3.97 -17.65 -14.25
N SER A 89 5.17 -17.74 -13.67
CA SER A 89 5.95 -18.96 -13.57
C SER A 89 5.28 -19.92 -12.59
N ASN A 90 5.08 -21.15 -13.06
CA ASN A 90 4.60 -22.22 -12.18
C ASN A 90 5.70 -22.77 -11.26
N ASN A 91 6.95 -22.32 -11.40
CA ASN A 91 8.07 -22.79 -10.57
C ASN A 91 8.36 -21.84 -9.40
N ASP A 92 7.57 -20.79 -9.24
CA ASP A 92 7.70 -19.82 -8.16
C ASP A 92 7.45 -20.49 -6.80
N SER A 93 8.33 -20.22 -5.85
CA SER A 93 8.33 -20.86 -4.55
C SER A 93 8.69 -19.87 -3.45
N GLY A 94 8.29 -20.19 -2.23
CA GLY A 94 8.49 -19.35 -1.06
C GLY A 94 7.30 -19.45 -0.12
N GLN A 95 7.25 -18.52 0.83
CA GLN A 95 6.24 -18.53 1.88
C GLN A 95 5.53 -17.18 1.97
N ILE A 96 4.20 -17.19 2.10
CA ILE A 96 3.45 -16.04 2.62
C ILE A 96 3.21 -16.30 4.10
N ARG A 97 3.89 -15.54 4.96
CA ARG A 97 3.80 -15.67 6.42
C ARG A 97 2.73 -14.74 6.96
N HIS A 98 2.17 -15.07 8.11
CA HIS A 98 1.14 -14.25 8.74
C HIS A 98 1.54 -13.81 10.14
N SER A 99 1.08 -12.61 10.52
CA SER A 99 1.21 -12.13 11.88
C SER A 99 -0.01 -12.58 12.69
N GLY A 100 0.10 -13.72 13.36
CA GLY A 100 -0.99 -14.37 14.08
C GLY A 100 -1.14 -15.84 13.68
N GLY A 101 -2.21 -16.48 14.15
CA GLY A 101 -2.42 -17.91 13.90
C GLY A 101 -3.86 -18.34 14.15
N LEU A 102 -4.04 -19.67 14.16
CA LEU A 102 -5.32 -20.31 14.38
C LEU A 102 -5.21 -21.34 15.49
N ARG A 103 -6.25 -21.49 16.30
CA ARG A 103 -6.45 -22.68 17.12
C ARG A 103 -7.57 -23.49 16.54
N ILE A 104 -7.32 -24.78 16.39
CA ILE A 104 -8.32 -25.77 16.04
C ILE A 104 -8.44 -26.71 17.23
N PHE A 105 -9.65 -26.85 17.75
CA PHE A 105 -9.88 -27.64 18.96
C PHE A 105 -11.07 -28.57 18.79
N SER A 106 -10.96 -29.75 19.38
CA SER A 106 -12.04 -30.69 19.63
C SER A 106 -12.43 -30.65 21.10
N LYS A 107 -13.34 -31.52 21.54
CA LYS A 107 -13.68 -31.66 22.97
C LYS A 107 -12.51 -32.12 23.84
N GLN A 108 -11.48 -32.72 23.26
CA GLN A 108 -10.41 -33.42 23.99
C GLN A 108 -9.00 -32.90 23.67
N HIS A 109 -8.80 -32.32 22.48
CA HIS A 109 -7.50 -31.88 22.00
C HIS A 109 -7.58 -30.47 21.41
N GLU A 110 -6.50 -29.71 21.53
CA GLU A 110 -6.34 -28.38 20.93
C GLU A 110 -4.99 -28.33 20.22
N VAL A 111 -4.99 -27.83 18.99
CA VAL A 111 -3.79 -27.63 18.17
C VAL A 111 -3.70 -26.16 17.81
N ALA A 112 -2.60 -25.52 18.20
CA ALA A 112 -2.26 -24.16 17.79
C ALA A 112 -1.43 -24.22 16.50
N LEU A 113 -1.89 -23.47 15.50
CA LEU A 113 -1.20 -23.18 14.26
C LEU A 113 -0.60 -21.77 14.36
N ASP A 114 0.41 -21.64 15.22
CA ASP A 114 1.18 -20.41 15.41
C ASP A 114 2.16 -20.20 14.23
N ASP A 115 2.48 -18.96 13.86
CA ASP A 115 3.38 -18.62 12.73
C ASP A 115 2.93 -19.24 11.40
N LEU A 116 1.64 -19.10 11.10
CA LEU A 116 0.98 -19.69 9.94
C LEU A 116 1.60 -19.19 8.63
N ALA A 117 1.99 -20.12 7.76
CA ALA A 117 2.55 -19.81 6.45
C ALA A 117 1.79 -20.54 5.34
N LEU A 118 1.46 -19.81 4.26
CA LEU A 118 1.15 -20.42 2.98
C LEU A 118 2.47 -20.84 2.34
N GLU A 119 2.65 -22.13 2.13
CA GLU A 119 3.78 -22.67 1.40
C GLU A 119 3.35 -23.12 0.01
N LEU A 120 4.23 -22.85 -0.97
CA LEU A 120 4.10 -23.29 -2.36
C LEU A 120 5.25 -24.25 -2.73
N PRO A 121 5.29 -25.47 -2.16
CA PRO A 121 6.41 -26.41 -2.37
C PRO A 121 6.54 -26.92 -3.81
N ASP A 122 5.44 -27.04 -4.55
CA ASP A 122 5.41 -27.57 -5.93
C ASP A 122 4.90 -26.51 -6.93
N GLY A 123 5.11 -25.22 -6.62
CA GLY A 123 4.61 -24.10 -7.42
C GLY A 123 3.21 -23.61 -7.03
N LEU A 124 2.69 -22.66 -7.81
CA LEU A 124 1.42 -21.93 -7.53
C LEU A 124 0.17 -22.82 -7.35
N PHE A 125 0.21 -24.07 -7.79
CA PHE A 125 -0.92 -25.01 -7.74
C PHE A 125 -0.79 -26.09 -6.67
N GLY A 126 0.35 -26.14 -5.95
CA GLY A 126 0.57 -26.99 -4.79
C GLY A 126 0.65 -26.15 -3.52
N SER A 127 -0.48 -25.62 -3.04
CA SER A 127 -0.52 -24.73 -1.89
C SER A 127 -0.96 -25.44 -0.61
N SER A 128 -0.21 -25.31 0.48
CA SER A 128 -0.63 -25.78 1.82
C SER A 128 -0.45 -24.68 2.84
N LEU A 129 -1.39 -24.59 3.80
CA LEU A 129 -1.28 -23.68 4.92
C LEU A 129 -0.71 -24.46 6.11
N VAL A 130 0.54 -24.22 6.46
CA VAL A 130 1.24 -25.02 7.47
C VAL A 130 1.78 -24.14 8.59
N THR A 131 1.80 -24.71 9.80
CA THR A 131 2.78 -24.36 10.81
C THR A 131 3.80 -25.49 10.89
N ALA A 132 5.04 -25.16 11.24
CA ALA A 132 6.05 -26.14 11.58
C ALA A 132 6.51 -25.87 13.01
N ASP A 133 6.49 -26.91 13.85
CA ASP A 133 7.05 -26.78 15.19
C ASP A 133 8.58 -26.71 15.15
N ALA A 134 9.21 -26.43 16.30
CA ALA A 134 10.67 -26.34 16.41
C ALA A 134 11.42 -27.64 16.03
N ALA A 135 10.73 -28.77 15.91
CA ALA A 135 11.26 -30.06 15.46
C ALA A 135 11.02 -30.32 13.95
N GLY A 136 10.42 -29.35 13.24
CA GLY A 136 10.10 -29.44 11.81
C GLY A 136 8.88 -30.31 11.51
N ARG A 137 8.10 -30.71 12.53
CA ARG A 137 6.84 -31.43 12.31
C ARG A 137 5.82 -30.43 11.80
N ARG A 138 5.24 -30.75 10.64
CA ARG A 138 4.25 -29.93 9.98
C ARG A 138 2.86 -30.31 10.48
N SER A 139 2.10 -29.33 10.93
CA SER A 139 0.68 -29.46 11.22
C SER A 139 -0.01 -28.32 10.49
N GLY A 140 -1.13 -28.61 9.82
CA GLY A 140 -1.73 -27.57 8.99
C GLY A 140 -3.02 -27.95 8.31
N LEU A 141 -3.38 -27.09 7.37
CA LEU A 141 -4.54 -27.20 6.53
C LEU A 141 -4.06 -27.37 5.09
N VAL A 142 -4.72 -28.25 4.35
CA VAL A 142 -4.46 -28.44 2.92
C VAL A 142 -5.39 -27.53 2.16
N LEU A 143 -4.84 -26.77 1.20
CA LEU A 143 -5.63 -25.94 0.31
C LEU A 143 -5.81 -26.65 -1.03
N SER A 144 -7.06 -26.80 -1.46
CA SER A 144 -7.42 -27.34 -2.78
C SER A 144 -8.19 -26.31 -3.59
N ALA A 145 -8.21 -26.46 -4.92
CA ALA A 145 -8.93 -25.56 -5.83
C ALA A 145 -8.48 -24.08 -5.83
N THR A 146 -7.29 -23.78 -5.30
CA THR A 146 -6.69 -22.44 -5.33
C THR A 146 -6.56 -21.92 -6.76
N LYS A 147 -7.09 -20.73 -7.01
CA LYS A 147 -6.83 -19.94 -8.20
C LYS A 147 -5.91 -18.78 -7.83
N VAL A 148 -5.02 -18.44 -8.74
CA VAL A 148 -4.11 -17.31 -8.58
C VAL A 148 -4.47 -16.25 -9.63
N GLY A 149 -4.97 -15.12 -9.15
CA GLY A 149 -5.07 -13.88 -9.91
C GLY A 149 -3.79 -13.08 -9.72
N PHE A 150 -3.30 -12.48 -10.80
CA PHE A 150 -2.14 -11.60 -10.77
C PHE A 150 -2.49 -10.33 -11.53
N ASP A 151 -2.44 -9.22 -10.83
CA ASP A 151 -2.63 -7.89 -11.39
C ASP A 151 -1.29 -7.17 -11.36
N GLN A 152 -0.63 -7.15 -12.52
CA GLN A 152 0.64 -6.47 -12.70
C GLN A 152 0.52 -4.96 -12.48
N ALA A 153 -0.55 -4.35 -12.99
CA ALA A 153 -0.76 -2.91 -12.93
C ALA A 153 -1.20 -2.44 -11.54
N GLY A 154 -1.94 -3.29 -10.83
CA GLY A 154 -2.30 -3.10 -9.43
C GLY A 154 -1.22 -3.51 -8.44
N GLU A 155 -0.12 -4.14 -8.90
CA GLU A 155 0.92 -4.76 -8.08
C GLU A 155 0.33 -5.70 -7.01
N GLN A 156 -0.59 -6.58 -7.42
CA GLN A 156 -1.31 -7.46 -6.52
C GLN A 156 -1.30 -8.91 -6.99
N VAL A 157 -1.22 -9.83 -6.03
CA VAL A 157 -1.54 -11.23 -6.22
C VAL A 157 -2.72 -11.60 -5.33
N LEU A 158 -3.68 -12.29 -5.94
CA LEU A 158 -4.88 -12.80 -5.28
C LEU A 158 -4.84 -14.33 -5.32
N PHE A 159 -4.83 -14.98 -4.16
CA PHE A 159 -5.11 -16.41 -4.06
C PHE A 159 -6.57 -16.54 -3.66
N GLU A 160 -7.44 -17.04 -4.55
CA GLU A 160 -8.87 -17.13 -4.32
C GLU A 160 -9.43 -18.53 -4.55
N GLY A 161 -10.62 -18.78 -3.99
CA GLY A 161 -11.39 -20.00 -4.25
C GLY A 161 -10.79 -21.28 -3.68
N ALA A 162 -9.84 -21.18 -2.76
CA ALA A 162 -9.23 -22.34 -2.13
C ALA A 162 -10.17 -22.93 -1.07
N GLU A 163 -10.41 -24.23 -1.14
CA GLU A 163 -11.05 -25.02 -0.09
C GLU A 163 -10.02 -25.39 0.97
N ILE A 164 -10.38 -25.22 2.24
CA ILE A 164 -9.56 -25.58 3.39
C ILE A 164 -9.96 -26.98 3.84
N SER A 165 -9.02 -27.92 3.86
CA SER A 165 -9.25 -29.26 4.42
C SER A 165 -8.24 -29.64 5.50
N ILE A 166 -8.65 -30.51 6.41
CA ILE A 166 -7.80 -30.97 7.52
C ILE A 166 -6.72 -31.91 6.99
N SER A 167 -5.45 -31.58 7.24
CA SER A 167 -4.32 -32.47 6.91
C SER A 167 -4.34 -33.75 7.75
N ARG A 168 -3.65 -34.80 7.31
CA ARG A 168 -3.53 -36.03 8.10
C ARG A 168 -2.80 -35.76 9.42
N GLU A 169 -1.78 -34.92 9.38
CA GLU A 169 -0.97 -34.55 10.52
C GLU A 169 -1.77 -33.77 11.56
N LEU A 170 -2.67 -32.89 11.12
CA LEU A 170 -3.60 -32.19 12.01
C LEU A 170 -4.67 -33.13 12.57
N ALA A 171 -5.20 -34.04 11.77
CA ALA A 171 -6.16 -35.05 12.21
C ALA A 171 -5.56 -35.96 13.29
N ASP A 172 -4.31 -36.41 13.09
CA ASP A 172 -3.56 -37.20 14.07
C ASP A 172 -3.26 -36.38 15.34
N ALA A 173 -2.95 -35.08 15.21
CA ALA A 173 -2.73 -34.19 16.35
C ALA A 173 -4.01 -33.91 17.17
N LEU A 174 -5.17 -34.02 16.53
CA LEU A 174 -6.49 -33.94 17.18
C LEU A 174 -6.97 -35.29 17.73
N ASP A 175 -6.19 -36.36 17.54
CA ASP A 175 -6.49 -37.76 17.88
C ASP A 175 -7.76 -38.30 17.18
N ASP A 176 -8.01 -37.86 15.95
CA ASP A 176 -9.11 -38.33 15.13
C ASP A 176 -8.73 -38.39 13.64
N ALA A 177 -8.20 -39.54 13.23
CA ALA A 177 -7.81 -39.79 11.84
C ALA A 177 -8.97 -39.69 10.83
N SER A 178 -10.24 -39.71 11.28
CA SER A 178 -11.40 -39.57 10.39
C SER A 178 -11.60 -38.14 9.85
N LEU A 179 -10.95 -37.16 10.50
CA LEU A 179 -10.96 -35.76 10.10
C LEU A 179 -10.12 -35.49 8.85
N ALA A 180 -9.13 -36.33 8.54
CA ALA A 180 -8.22 -36.12 7.44
C ALA A 180 -8.96 -36.01 6.10
N GLY A 181 -8.73 -34.92 5.37
CA GLY A 181 -9.34 -34.62 4.07
C GLY A 181 -10.76 -34.05 4.14
N LYS A 182 -11.31 -33.79 5.33
CA LYS A 182 -12.58 -33.08 5.47
C LYS A 182 -12.39 -31.60 5.14
N VAL A 183 -13.16 -31.09 4.19
CA VAL A 183 -13.24 -29.66 3.87
C VAL A 183 -14.03 -28.96 4.96
N ILE A 184 -13.48 -27.89 5.53
CA ILE A 184 -14.03 -27.16 6.68
C ILE A 184 -14.21 -25.67 6.41
N GLY A 185 -13.83 -25.18 5.23
CA GLY A 185 -13.92 -23.76 4.92
C GLY A 185 -13.31 -23.36 3.58
N SER A 186 -13.13 -22.07 3.41
CA SER A 186 -12.52 -21.44 2.24
C SER A 186 -11.49 -20.40 2.64
N PHE A 187 -10.57 -20.11 1.72
CA PHE A 187 -9.41 -19.27 1.94
C PHE A 187 -9.25 -18.26 0.80
N THR A 188 -8.85 -17.04 1.17
CA THR A 188 -8.49 -16.00 0.21
C THR A 188 -7.31 -15.18 0.75
N ILE A 189 -6.30 -14.93 -0.07
CA ILE A 189 -5.22 -13.96 0.20
C ILE A 189 -5.27 -12.86 -0.84
N GLU A 190 -5.31 -11.61 -0.40
CA GLU A 190 -4.98 -10.45 -1.22
C GLU A 190 -3.64 -9.89 -0.72
N ALA A 191 -2.61 -10.01 -1.54
CA ALA A 191 -1.25 -9.62 -1.19
C ALA A 191 -0.68 -8.62 -2.19
N ALA A 192 -0.10 -7.54 -1.66
CA ALA A 192 0.63 -6.55 -2.41
C ALA A 192 2.02 -7.07 -2.80
N LEU A 193 2.41 -6.78 -4.03
CA LEU A 193 3.68 -7.12 -4.64
C LEU A 193 4.57 -5.90 -4.69
N SER A 194 5.87 -6.16 -4.76
CA SER A 194 6.89 -5.17 -5.09
C SER A 194 7.79 -5.76 -6.16
N TRP A 195 8.28 -4.92 -7.08
CA TRP A 195 9.26 -5.36 -8.06
C TRP A 195 10.57 -5.77 -7.36
N ALA A 196 11.04 -6.98 -7.65
CA ALA A 196 12.21 -7.60 -7.04
C ALA A 196 13.39 -7.74 -8.01
N GLY A 197 13.17 -7.61 -9.32
CA GLY A 197 14.23 -7.70 -10.34
C GLY A 197 13.70 -7.95 -11.76
N GLY A 198 14.60 -8.04 -12.74
CA GLY A 198 14.24 -8.36 -14.12
C GLY A 198 14.06 -7.16 -15.07
N ASP A 199 13.53 -7.42 -16.27
CA ASP A 199 13.26 -6.35 -17.25
C ASP A 199 12.17 -5.41 -16.73
N VAL A 200 12.32 -4.11 -16.99
CA VAL A 200 11.34 -3.10 -16.56
C VAL A 200 10.02 -3.33 -17.32
N PRO A 201 8.87 -3.48 -16.64
CA PRO A 201 7.56 -3.63 -17.26
C PRO A 201 7.27 -2.50 -18.26
N ASP A 202 6.55 -2.81 -19.35
CA ASP A 202 6.36 -1.91 -20.50
C ASP A 202 5.63 -0.59 -20.17
N GLU A 203 5.05 -0.48 -18.98
CA GLU A 203 4.38 0.73 -18.46
C GLU A 203 5.37 1.85 -18.06
N PHE A 204 6.63 1.50 -17.77
CA PHE A 204 7.71 2.46 -17.48
C PHE A 204 8.41 3.03 -18.73
N ARG A 205 8.05 2.58 -19.95
CA ARG A 205 8.69 3.00 -21.21
C ARG A 205 7.99 4.16 -21.93
N ARG A 206 6.88 4.69 -21.42
CA ARG A 206 6.18 5.84 -22.04
C ARG A 206 6.46 7.15 -21.29
N GLY A 207 7.42 7.93 -21.80
CA GLY A 207 7.58 9.34 -21.43
C GLY A 207 9.02 9.85 -21.52
N ASN A 208 9.40 10.37 -22.69
CA ASN A 208 10.68 10.99 -23.08
C ASN A 208 11.47 11.75 -22.00
N ASP A 209 12.75 11.41 -21.90
CA ASP A 209 13.92 12.29 -22.09
C ASP A 209 13.89 13.68 -21.41
N ASP A 210 14.18 13.71 -20.10
CA ASP A 210 15.07 14.68 -19.40
C ASP A 210 15.09 14.52 -17.85
N ALA A 211 14.56 13.42 -17.29
CA ALA A 211 14.68 13.11 -15.85
C ALA A 211 15.90 12.21 -15.57
N ALA A 212 17.07 12.81 -15.40
CA ALA A 212 18.22 12.09 -14.85
C ALA A 212 17.90 11.64 -13.42
N VAL A 213 18.03 10.33 -13.18
CA VAL A 213 17.89 9.59 -11.91
C VAL A 213 16.44 9.41 -11.44
N ARG A 214 15.77 8.37 -11.97
CA ARG A 214 14.65 7.68 -11.30
C ARG A 214 15.08 6.22 -11.13
N GLY A 215 15.38 5.81 -9.91
CA GLY A 215 15.95 4.50 -9.61
C GLY A 215 15.32 3.88 -8.37
N GLY A 216 14.51 2.84 -8.56
CA GLY A 216 13.99 1.95 -7.51
C GLY A 216 12.79 2.47 -6.71
N ASN A 217 11.86 1.58 -6.33
CA ASN A 217 10.75 1.81 -5.40
C ASN A 217 9.67 2.85 -5.80
N GLY A 218 9.08 2.68 -6.99
CA GLY A 218 8.14 3.65 -7.56
C GLY A 218 8.83 4.86 -8.21
N GLY A 219 10.17 4.85 -8.31
CA GLY A 219 10.97 5.90 -8.94
C GLY A 219 11.84 6.73 -7.97
N THR A 220 11.68 6.54 -6.67
CA THR A 220 12.35 7.27 -5.59
C THR A 220 13.83 6.93 -5.46
N VAL A 221 14.69 7.95 -5.57
CA VAL A 221 16.16 7.80 -5.50
C VAL A 221 16.64 8.01 -4.06
N CYS A 222 17.25 6.98 -3.48
CA CYS A 222 17.84 7.05 -2.15
C CYS A 222 19.28 7.57 -2.16
N GLY A 223 19.73 8.08 -1.01
CA GLY A 223 21.10 8.51 -0.76
C GLY A 223 21.44 9.88 -1.35
N LEU A 224 20.44 10.75 -1.54
CA LEU A 224 20.70 12.13 -1.93
C LEU A 224 21.43 12.87 -0.79
N PRO A 225 22.39 13.76 -1.09
CA PRO A 225 23.12 14.48 -0.05
C PRO A 225 22.19 15.31 0.85
N GLY A 226 22.37 15.17 2.16
CA GLY A 226 21.60 15.89 3.16
C GLY A 226 20.37 15.13 3.66
N VAL A 227 19.50 15.86 4.34
CA VAL A 227 18.20 15.38 4.81
C VAL A 227 17.20 15.48 3.65
N ASP A 228 16.38 14.45 3.43
CA ASP A 228 15.38 14.44 2.36
C ASP A 228 14.14 13.66 2.80
N VAL A 229 13.02 14.35 3.03
CA VAL A 229 11.74 13.72 3.41
C VAL A 229 10.70 13.76 2.32
N ILE A 230 10.20 12.57 1.99
CA ILE A 230 9.09 12.40 1.07
C ILE A 230 7.88 11.80 1.75
N VAL A 231 6.72 11.93 1.11
CA VAL A 231 5.56 11.08 1.40
C VAL A 231 5.73 9.77 0.64
N GLY A 232 6.16 8.72 1.35
CA GLY A 232 6.33 7.38 0.80
C GLY A 232 5.01 6.64 0.56
N ASP A 233 3.97 6.90 1.35
CA ASP A 233 2.63 6.37 1.06
C ASP A 233 1.51 7.20 1.70
N LEU A 234 0.35 7.22 1.05
CA LEU A 234 -0.93 7.64 1.60
C LEU A 234 -1.75 6.39 1.92
N MET A 235 -1.58 5.88 3.15
CA MET A 235 -1.85 4.47 3.48
C MET A 235 -3.26 4.17 4.02
N ASP A 236 -3.97 5.15 4.57
CA ASP A 236 -5.34 4.98 5.05
C ASP A 236 -6.13 6.31 5.00
N VAL A 237 -7.46 6.23 5.20
CA VAL A 237 -8.34 7.39 5.26
C VAL A 237 -9.39 7.22 6.35
N SER A 238 -9.81 8.35 6.94
CA SER A 238 -10.92 8.43 7.88
C SER A 238 -11.93 9.47 7.41
N ASN A 239 -13.21 9.22 7.70
CA ASN A 239 -14.30 10.17 7.55
C ASN A 239 -14.87 10.55 8.92
N TYR A 240 -15.32 11.80 9.05
CA TYR A 240 -15.95 12.36 10.23
C TYR A 240 -17.29 12.97 9.85
N SER A 241 -18.24 13.03 10.78
CA SER A 241 -19.59 13.56 10.51
C SER A 241 -19.55 14.94 9.87
N SER A 242 -20.30 15.11 8.78
CA SER A 242 -20.45 16.40 8.14
C SER A 242 -21.15 17.43 9.05
N LEU A 243 -20.85 18.70 8.82
CA LEU A 243 -21.50 19.82 9.49
C LEU A 243 -21.59 21.01 8.54
N ASN A 244 -22.75 21.68 8.50
CA ASN A 244 -22.97 22.90 7.71
C ASN A 244 -22.59 22.79 6.22
N GLY A 245 -22.83 21.62 5.61
CA GLY A 245 -22.49 21.37 4.20
C GLY A 245 -21.03 21.01 3.94
N ILE A 246 -20.22 20.83 4.99
CA ILE A 246 -18.82 20.42 4.91
C ILE A 246 -18.69 18.98 5.37
N GLU A 247 -18.11 18.13 4.54
CA GLU A 247 -17.60 16.81 4.92
C GLU A 247 -16.16 16.95 5.42
N ALA A 248 -15.78 16.15 6.41
CA ALA A 248 -14.42 16.17 6.95
C ALA A 248 -13.74 14.82 6.83
N PHE A 249 -12.49 14.84 6.41
CA PHE A 249 -11.66 13.67 6.23
C PHE A 249 -10.32 13.80 6.97
N ALA A 250 -9.60 12.69 7.03
CA ALA A 250 -8.17 12.67 7.30
C ALA A 250 -7.50 11.55 6.49
N VAL A 251 -6.25 11.75 6.14
CA VAL A 251 -5.44 10.86 5.30
C VAL A 251 -4.20 10.47 6.11
N GLY A 252 -3.93 9.18 6.20
CA GLY A 252 -2.68 8.69 6.79
C GLY A 252 -1.53 8.87 5.83
N THR A 253 -0.35 9.08 6.39
CA THR A 253 0.87 9.35 5.65
C THR A 253 1.99 8.52 6.23
N THR A 254 2.76 7.86 5.38
CA THR A 254 4.05 7.29 5.76
C THR A 254 5.16 8.12 5.13
N SER A 255 5.97 8.75 5.97
CA SER A 255 7.14 9.51 5.52
C SER A 255 8.33 8.59 5.30
N CYS A 256 9.28 9.01 4.46
CA CYS A 256 10.55 8.36 4.31
C CYS A 256 11.67 9.38 4.29
N ASN A 257 12.78 9.08 4.98
CA ASN A 257 14.00 9.83 4.83
C ASN A 257 14.87 9.16 3.77
N ILE A 258 14.90 9.72 2.56
CA ILE A 258 15.62 9.16 1.41
C ILE A 258 17.00 9.78 1.23
N GLY A 259 17.41 10.69 2.12
CA GLY A 259 18.71 11.35 2.10
C GLY A 259 19.84 10.50 2.69
N ASP A 260 20.99 11.13 2.95
CA ASP A 260 22.15 10.51 3.59
C ASP A 260 22.40 10.98 5.04
N GLN A 261 21.51 11.84 5.57
CA GLN A 261 21.54 12.34 6.95
C GLN A 261 20.21 12.11 7.67
N ASN A 262 20.27 11.90 8.99
CA ASN A 262 19.07 11.75 9.81
C ASN A 262 18.28 13.08 9.87
N LEU A 263 16.97 12.99 9.70
CA LEU A 263 16.03 14.11 9.80
C LEU A 263 15.59 14.32 11.24
N LEU A 264 15.45 15.57 11.70
CA LEU A 264 15.01 15.91 13.05
C LEU A 264 13.49 15.69 13.25
N TRP A 265 13.14 14.98 14.32
CA TRP A 265 11.76 14.66 14.71
C TRP A 265 11.49 14.98 16.19
N VAL A 266 12.00 16.12 16.64
CA VAL A 266 12.04 16.51 18.05
C VAL A 266 10.70 17.10 18.51
N ALA A 267 9.94 16.30 19.27
CA ALA A 267 8.68 16.71 19.88
C ALA A 267 8.83 17.99 20.75
N GLY A 268 7.78 18.79 20.82
CA GLY A 268 7.73 19.95 21.71
C GLY A 268 8.61 21.12 21.29
N THR A 269 9.17 21.09 20.09
CA THR A 269 10.02 22.14 19.50
C THR A 269 9.56 22.47 18.08
N ASN A 270 10.25 23.34 17.35
CA ASN A 270 10.02 23.54 15.92
C ASN A 270 10.93 22.66 15.02
N GLN A 271 11.67 21.70 15.60
CA GLN A 271 12.57 20.81 14.88
C GLN A 271 11.88 19.46 14.61
N HIS A 272 10.76 19.51 13.89
CA HIS A 272 10.02 18.34 13.40
C HIS A 272 9.19 18.75 12.17
N PRO A 273 8.76 17.80 11.34
CA PRO A 273 7.92 18.15 10.20
C PRO A 273 6.49 18.46 10.60
N VAL A 274 5.90 19.39 9.84
CA VAL A 274 4.46 19.61 9.79
C VAL A 274 3.89 18.98 8.53
N ILE A 275 2.70 18.38 8.63
CA ILE A 275 2.12 17.53 7.59
C ILE A 275 0.77 18.11 7.15
N GLY A 276 0.71 18.54 5.90
CA GLY A 276 -0.51 19.05 5.27
C GLY A 276 -1.25 17.98 4.49
N GLN A 277 -2.58 18.08 4.47
CA GLN A 277 -3.45 17.28 3.63
C GLN A 277 -4.28 18.20 2.73
N ASN A 278 -4.46 17.79 1.47
CA ASN A 278 -5.28 18.48 0.48
C ASN A 278 -6.13 17.48 -0.30
N MET A 279 -7.24 17.94 -0.88
CA MET A 279 -8.07 17.14 -1.79
C MET A 279 -8.31 17.91 -3.08
N TYR A 280 -8.21 17.21 -4.20
CA TYR A 280 -8.38 17.74 -5.54
C TYR A 280 -9.45 16.96 -6.30
N ARG A 281 -10.09 17.63 -7.26
CA ARG A 281 -11.06 17.04 -8.19
C ARG A 281 -10.68 17.41 -9.62
N LEU A 282 -10.54 16.42 -10.48
CA LEU A 282 -10.45 16.58 -11.93
C LEU A 282 -11.83 16.35 -12.55
N LYS A 283 -12.42 17.42 -13.07
CA LYS A 283 -13.73 17.40 -13.71
C LYS A 283 -13.71 18.31 -14.94
N ASP A 284 -14.30 17.84 -16.04
CA ASP A 284 -14.43 18.60 -17.30
C ASP A 284 -13.09 19.20 -17.79
N GLY A 285 -11.99 18.47 -17.58
CA GLY A 285 -10.64 18.86 -18.00
C GLY A 285 -9.97 19.92 -17.11
N ARG A 286 -10.52 20.24 -15.94
CA ARG A 286 -9.94 21.17 -14.95
C ARG A 286 -9.67 20.44 -13.63
N LEU A 287 -8.47 20.63 -13.08
CA LEU A 287 -8.16 20.23 -11.70
C LEU A 287 -8.46 21.38 -10.74
N GLU A 288 -9.17 21.08 -9.66
CA GLU A 288 -9.57 22.03 -8.62
C GLU A 288 -9.15 21.52 -7.25
N GLN A 289 -8.50 22.36 -6.44
CA GLN A 289 -8.32 22.07 -5.02
C GLN A 289 -9.63 22.36 -4.30
N ILE A 290 -10.28 21.31 -3.79
CA ILE A 290 -11.61 21.38 -3.16
C ILE A 290 -11.56 21.23 -1.63
N GLY A 291 -10.39 20.89 -1.09
CA GLY A 291 -10.22 20.77 0.34
C GLY A 291 -8.80 20.96 0.84
N GLN A 292 -8.72 21.41 2.08
CA GLN A 292 -7.46 21.63 2.80
C GLN A 292 -7.65 21.37 4.30
N SER A 293 -6.62 20.76 4.93
CA SER A 293 -6.54 20.61 6.38
C SER A 293 -5.64 21.66 7.03
N TRP A 294 -5.73 21.78 8.36
CA TRP A 294 -4.61 22.29 9.17
C TRP A 294 -3.47 21.27 9.20
N LEU A 295 -2.32 21.67 9.74
CA LEU A 295 -1.09 20.88 9.67
C LEU A 295 -0.90 20.03 10.92
N LYS A 296 -0.63 18.74 10.75
CA LYS A 296 -0.27 17.86 11.88
C LYS A 296 1.20 18.03 12.23
N HIS A 297 1.50 18.21 13.51
CA HIS A 297 2.88 18.30 14.02
C HIS A 297 3.48 16.90 14.32
N GLY A 298 4.70 16.65 13.85
CA GLY A 298 5.52 15.49 14.22
C GLY A 298 5.76 15.37 15.73
N PHE A 299 5.81 14.14 16.25
CA PHE A 299 6.12 13.91 17.67
C PHE A 299 7.05 12.72 17.94
N THR A 300 7.04 11.69 17.09
CA THR A 300 8.00 10.59 17.15
C THR A 300 8.13 9.96 15.79
N ALA A 301 9.32 9.52 15.41
CA ALA A 301 9.54 8.74 14.20
C ALA A 301 9.71 7.25 14.53
N LEU A 302 9.07 6.37 13.76
CA LEU A 302 9.34 4.94 13.77
C LEU A 302 10.47 4.59 12.78
N THR A 303 10.79 3.29 12.69
CA THR A 303 11.94 2.76 11.94
C THR A 303 11.49 1.70 10.94
N GLU A 304 10.42 1.97 10.21
CA GLU A 304 9.98 1.11 9.12
C GLU A 304 10.88 1.30 7.89
N ASN A 305 10.61 0.60 6.80
CA ASN A 305 11.45 0.64 5.59
C ASN A 305 10.63 0.59 4.30
N ILE A 306 9.46 1.23 4.25
CA ILE A 306 8.57 1.15 3.08
C ILE A 306 9.19 1.78 1.82
N CYS A 307 10.15 2.70 2.00
CA CYS A 307 10.89 3.31 0.90
C CYS A 307 12.13 2.52 0.48
N GLY A 308 12.42 1.37 1.09
CA GLY A 308 13.45 0.45 0.58
C GLY A 308 14.87 1.01 0.57
N CYS A 309 15.11 2.15 1.21
CA CYS A 309 16.38 2.87 1.20
C CYS A 309 17.41 2.33 2.22
N GLY A 310 17.11 1.22 2.89
CA GLY A 310 18.02 0.59 3.84
C GLY A 310 18.04 1.31 5.20
N CYS A 311 16.88 1.33 5.87
CA CYS A 311 16.70 1.94 7.19
C CYS A 311 17.85 1.64 8.17
N ASN A 312 18.47 2.69 8.69
CA ASN A 312 19.58 2.62 9.63
C ASN A 312 19.16 2.31 11.09
N GLY A 313 17.85 2.16 11.34
CA GLY A 313 17.27 1.82 12.64
C GLY A 313 17.22 2.97 13.65
N GLN A 314 17.50 4.22 13.26
CA GLN A 314 17.35 5.38 14.14
C GLN A 314 15.92 5.93 14.09
N GLY A 315 15.33 6.15 15.27
CA GLY A 315 13.95 6.61 15.46
C GLY A 315 13.79 7.51 16.67
N GLY A 316 12.55 7.84 17.03
CA GLY A 316 12.22 8.71 18.16
C GLY A 316 12.35 10.17 17.78
N SER A 317 13.44 10.81 18.19
CA SER A 317 13.71 12.23 17.92
C SER A 317 14.30 12.50 16.53
N VAL A 318 14.46 11.47 15.72
CA VAL A 318 14.93 11.56 14.33
C VAL A 318 14.22 10.53 13.46
N LEU A 319 13.96 10.85 12.19
CA LEU A 319 13.69 9.85 11.16
C LEU A 319 15.02 9.43 10.55
N GLY A 320 15.44 8.20 10.85
CA GLY A 320 16.72 7.66 10.41
C GLY A 320 16.87 7.59 8.89
N VAL A 321 18.10 7.69 8.41
CA VAL A 321 18.44 7.47 6.98
C VAL A 321 17.84 6.16 6.50
N GLY A 322 17.08 6.25 5.41
CA GLY A 322 16.38 5.15 4.76
C GLY A 322 15.17 4.61 5.52
N CYS A 323 14.86 5.14 6.71
CA CYS A 323 13.72 4.71 7.50
C CYS A 323 12.44 5.41 7.08
N SER A 324 11.32 4.80 7.44
CA SER A 324 9.98 5.36 7.26
C SER A 324 9.19 5.43 8.56
N ASP A 325 8.31 6.42 8.66
CA ASP A 325 7.45 6.68 9.82
C ASP A 325 5.99 6.85 9.41
N PRO A 326 5.10 5.93 9.83
CA PRO A 326 3.67 6.01 9.56
C PRO A 326 2.92 6.86 10.60
N TYR A 327 2.09 7.78 10.10
CA TYR A 327 1.02 8.41 10.85
C TYR A 327 -0.32 8.01 10.24
N CYS A 328 -1.12 7.25 10.98
CA CYS A 328 -2.47 6.90 10.52
C CYS A 328 -3.37 8.14 10.39
N CYS A 329 -4.41 8.03 9.58
CA CYS A 329 -5.42 9.08 9.37
C CYS A 329 -5.99 9.62 10.68
N GLY A 330 -6.18 8.79 11.71
CA GLY A 330 -6.65 9.21 13.03
C GLY A 330 -5.71 10.20 13.73
N LEU A 331 -4.40 9.96 13.64
CA LEU A 331 -3.37 10.87 14.17
C LEU A 331 -3.30 12.16 13.33
N ASN A 332 -3.37 12.03 12.01
CA ASN A 332 -3.38 13.15 11.07
C ASN A 332 -4.68 13.99 11.12
N GLY A 333 -5.76 13.45 11.70
CA GLY A 333 -7.03 14.14 11.96
C GLY A 333 -7.23 14.60 13.41
N GLN A 334 -6.20 14.46 14.27
CA GLN A 334 -6.31 14.78 15.69
C GLN A 334 -6.22 16.29 15.96
N GLN A 335 -7.39 16.93 16.07
CA GLN A 335 -7.55 18.38 16.16
C GLN A 335 -6.65 19.10 17.16
N SER A 336 -6.39 18.52 18.34
CA SER A 336 -5.58 19.14 19.39
C SER A 336 -4.13 19.36 18.97
N GLY A 337 -3.62 18.56 18.03
CA GLY A 337 -2.27 18.65 17.46
C GLY A 337 -2.19 19.33 16.09
N LEU A 338 -3.32 19.84 15.57
CA LEU A 338 -3.36 20.51 14.27
C LEU A 338 -3.09 22.01 14.41
N GLY A 339 -2.03 22.46 13.75
CA GLY A 339 -1.53 23.83 13.71
C GLY A 339 -1.88 24.56 12.40
N PRO A 340 -1.92 25.90 12.41
CA PRO A 340 -2.35 26.71 11.27
C PRO A 340 -1.29 26.72 10.16
N ARG A 341 -1.72 26.61 8.90
CA ARG A 341 -0.83 26.76 7.73
C ARG A 341 -0.17 28.14 7.65
N SER A 342 -0.84 29.18 8.12
CA SER A 342 -0.37 30.58 8.02
C SER A 342 0.88 30.89 8.85
N GLU A 343 1.27 30.02 9.77
CA GLU A 343 2.47 30.19 10.61
C GLU A 343 3.70 29.45 10.07
N VAL A 344 3.57 28.78 8.93
CA VAL A 344 4.63 27.97 8.33
C VAL A 344 5.13 28.64 7.06
N ASN A 345 6.43 28.90 7.00
CA ASN A 345 7.08 29.26 5.75
C ASN A 345 7.27 27.97 4.93
N ALA A 346 6.53 27.83 3.83
CA ALA A 346 6.56 26.63 3.01
C ALA A 346 7.91 26.38 2.32
N HIS A 347 8.69 27.44 2.04
CA HIS A 347 10.00 27.30 1.39
C HIS A 347 11.10 26.92 2.39
N THR A 348 11.12 27.55 3.56
CA THR A 348 12.21 27.35 4.54
C THR A 348 11.88 26.29 5.60
N GLY A 349 10.63 25.82 5.65
CA GLY A 349 10.13 24.91 6.67
C GLY A 349 10.13 25.47 8.09
N ILE A 350 10.35 26.77 8.26
CA ILE A 350 10.39 27.42 9.58
C ILE A 350 8.97 27.71 10.02
N PHE A 351 8.66 27.35 11.27
CA PHE A 351 7.42 27.67 11.93
C PHE A 351 7.63 27.95 13.41
N ASN A 352 6.66 28.62 14.03
CA ASN A 352 6.64 28.86 15.47
C ASN A 352 6.14 27.62 16.22
N TYR A 353 6.84 27.27 17.30
CA TYR A 353 6.36 26.26 18.24
C TYR A 353 6.48 26.77 19.69
N PRO A 354 5.43 26.67 20.52
CA PRO A 354 4.07 26.24 20.14
C PRO A 354 3.46 27.22 19.12
N PHE A 355 2.55 26.72 18.28
CA PHE A 355 1.83 27.59 17.35
C PHE A 355 0.92 28.56 18.11
N THR A 356 0.71 29.76 17.55
CA THR A 356 0.08 30.87 18.27
C THR A 356 -1.38 31.11 17.87
N HIS A 357 -1.79 30.69 16.68
CA HIS A 357 -3.13 30.81 16.15
C HIS A 357 -3.90 29.49 16.24
N GLY A 358 -5.17 29.59 16.67
CA GLY A 358 -6.07 28.43 16.79
C GLY A 358 -5.87 27.59 18.04
N ASP A 359 -5.25 28.16 19.07
CA ASP A 359 -5.02 27.63 20.42
C ASP A 359 -4.53 26.17 20.46
N GLN A 360 -3.26 25.97 20.79
CA GLN A 360 -2.71 24.62 20.90
C GLN A 360 -3.50 23.77 21.90
N GLY A 361 -3.83 22.54 21.50
CA GLY A 361 -4.67 21.65 22.29
C GLY A 361 -6.17 21.82 22.05
N SER A 362 -6.62 22.90 21.40
CA SER A 362 -8.04 23.14 21.16
C SER A 362 -8.63 22.15 20.16
N THR A 363 -9.83 21.70 20.49
CA THR A 363 -10.71 20.86 19.67
C THR A 363 -12.05 21.57 19.47
N GLY A 364 -12.84 21.10 18.52
CA GLY A 364 -14.10 21.74 18.15
C GLY A 364 -15.11 20.76 17.60
N ASP A 365 -15.95 21.24 16.69
CA ASP A 365 -16.89 20.38 15.96
C ASP A 365 -16.17 19.31 15.10
N SER A 366 -16.94 18.43 14.47
CA SER A 366 -16.41 17.32 13.67
C SER A 366 -15.53 17.75 12.48
N THR A 367 -15.67 18.97 11.99
CA THR A 367 -14.92 19.49 10.84
C THR A 367 -13.70 20.29 11.24
N TYR A 368 -13.68 20.81 12.47
CA TYR A 368 -12.65 21.71 12.98
C TYR A 368 -11.23 21.20 12.69
N LYS A 369 -10.44 22.02 12.00
CA LYS A 369 -9.03 21.79 11.60
C LYS A 369 -8.74 20.61 10.65
N ARG A 370 -9.69 19.71 10.41
CA ARG A 370 -9.51 18.52 9.55
C ARG A 370 -9.51 18.88 8.06
N LEU A 371 -9.31 17.91 7.17
CA LEU A 371 -9.45 18.10 5.73
C LEU A 371 -10.93 18.37 5.41
N GLN A 372 -11.27 19.63 5.18
CA GLN A 372 -12.64 20.07 4.94
C GLN A 372 -12.93 20.14 3.44
N VAL A 373 -14.05 19.57 3.02
CA VAL A 373 -14.51 19.56 1.62
C VAL A 373 -16.00 19.90 1.58
N ALA A 374 -16.42 20.78 0.67
CA ALA A 374 -17.84 21.06 0.51
C ALA A 374 -18.57 19.85 -0.08
N ILE A 375 -19.72 19.51 0.48
CA ILE A 375 -20.56 18.41 -0.03
C ILE A 375 -20.98 18.67 -1.49
N SER A 376 -21.18 19.93 -1.87
CA SER A 376 -21.47 20.32 -3.26
C SER A 376 -20.38 19.89 -4.24
N ASP A 377 -19.14 19.72 -3.77
CA ASP A 377 -18.00 19.30 -4.58
C ASP A 377 -17.87 17.77 -4.67
N LEU A 378 -18.60 17.04 -3.83
CA LEU A 378 -18.65 15.58 -3.78
C LEU A 378 -19.89 15.01 -4.48
N ASP A 379 -21.03 15.68 -4.32
CA ASP A 379 -22.34 15.24 -4.78
C ASP A 379 -22.55 15.38 -6.29
N PRO A 380 -22.66 14.27 -7.07
CA PRO A 380 -22.91 14.33 -8.50
C PRO A 380 -24.25 14.95 -8.89
N ALA A 381 -25.21 15.05 -7.96
CA ALA A 381 -26.45 15.79 -8.18
C ALA A 381 -26.27 17.32 -8.06
N GLN A 382 -25.10 17.78 -7.63
CA GLN A 382 -24.70 19.18 -7.53
C GLN A 382 -23.53 19.46 -8.47
N ASP A 383 -22.38 19.92 -7.97
CA ASP A 383 -21.18 20.13 -8.78
C ASP A 383 -20.15 19.00 -8.61
N GLY A 384 -20.42 17.97 -7.81
CA GLY A 384 -19.52 16.83 -7.67
C GLY A 384 -19.41 15.95 -8.91
N GLY A 385 -18.72 14.83 -8.72
CA GLY A 385 -18.34 13.87 -9.77
C GLY A 385 -16.93 14.11 -10.32
N GLY A 386 -16.51 13.26 -11.26
CA GLY A 386 -15.15 13.28 -11.80
C GLY A 386 -14.19 12.36 -11.03
N THR A 387 -12.89 12.65 -11.15
CA THR A 387 -11.82 11.89 -10.50
C THR A 387 -11.29 12.69 -9.31
N TYR A 388 -11.08 12.03 -8.17
CA TYR A 388 -10.64 12.71 -6.94
C TYR A 388 -9.27 12.22 -6.51
N PHE A 389 -8.50 13.11 -5.91
CA PHE A 389 -7.16 12.83 -5.40
C PHE A 389 -7.00 13.42 -4.01
N VAL A 390 -6.25 12.74 -3.15
CA VAL A 390 -5.74 13.29 -1.90
C VAL A 390 -4.23 13.48 -2.01
N GLU A 391 -3.70 14.46 -1.29
CA GLU A 391 -2.27 14.76 -1.21
C GLU A 391 -1.84 14.84 0.24
N GLY A 392 -0.66 14.29 0.53
CA GLY A 392 0.10 14.58 1.74
C GLY A 392 1.32 15.44 1.39
N HIS A 393 1.74 16.30 2.31
CA HIS A 393 2.91 17.17 2.12
C HIS A 393 3.65 17.39 3.44
N TYR A 394 4.92 17.00 3.50
CA TYR A 394 5.81 17.23 4.64
C TYR A 394 6.61 18.52 4.45
N VAL A 395 6.67 19.34 5.49
CA VAL A 395 7.48 20.56 5.50
C VAL A 395 8.33 20.58 6.78
N THR A 396 9.66 20.66 6.64
CA THR A 396 10.59 20.74 7.77
C THR A 396 11.83 21.58 7.41
N GLN A 397 12.43 22.18 8.44
CA GLN A 397 13.50 23.16 8.28
C GLN A 397 14.82 22.56 7.78
N ASP A 398 15.18 21.36 8.24
CA ASP A 398 16.45 20.71 7.94
C ASP A 398 16.51 20.11 6.54
N ASP A 399 15.39 19.57 6.06
CA ASP A 399 15.17 19.20 4.66
C ASP A 399 15.26 20.42 3.72
N ALA A 400 14.61 21.53 4.07
CA ALA A 400 14.70 22.78 3.33
C ALA A 400 16.11 23.39 3.34
N ALA A 401 16.83 23.27 4.47
CA ALA A 401 18.23 23.70 4.57
C ALA A 401 19.17 22.84 3.73
N ALA A 402 18.82 21.58 3.47
CA ALA A 402 19.55 20.70 2.55
C ALA A 402 19.24 20.98 1.07
N GLY A 403 18.14 21.70 0.79
CA GLY A 403 17.72 22.05 -0.56
C GLY A 403 16.87 20.97 -1.24
N ASN A 404 16.34 20.02 -0.46
CA ASN A 404 15.60 18.86 -0.97
C ASN A 404 14.07 19.04 -0.92
N GLN A 405 13.57 20.15 -0.36
CA GLN A 405 12.15 20.38 -0.03
C GLN A 405 11.10 20.39 -1.15
N ASP A 406 11.49 20.08 -2.38
CA ASP A 406 10.64 20.20 -3.56
C ASP A 406 9.99 18.86 -3.98
N ASN A 407 10.37 17.74 -3.36
CA ASN A 407 9.82 16.40 -3.61
C ASN A 407 8.94 15.88 -2.44
N ASN A 408 8.63 16.73 -1.46
CA ASN A 408 8.05 16.33 -0.17
C ASN A 408 6.54 16.07 -0.20
N ALA A 409 5.93 16.11 -1.39
CA ALA A 409 4.50 15.92 -1.60
C ALA A 409 4.25 14.70 -2.49
N SER A 410 3.20 13.96 -2.17
CA SER A 410 2.72 12.83 -2.98
C SER A 410 1.21 12.86 -3.03
N TYR A 411 0.64 12.39 -4.14
CA TYR A 411 -0.81 12.29 -4.29
C TYR A 411 -1.25 10.84 -4.49
N ARG A 412 -2.52 10.54 -4.18
CA ARG A 412 -3.15 9.26 -4.45
C ARG A 412 -4.59 9.47 -4.88
N GLN A 413 -5.04 8.69 -5.86
CA GLN A 413 -6.44 8.72 -6.27
C GLN A 413 -7.35 8.18 -5.16
N VAL A 414 -8.56 8.70 -5.05
CA VAL A 414 -9.58 8.19 -4.15
C VAL A 414 -10.92 8.05 -4.86
N THR A 415 -11.72 7.10 -4.43
CA THR A 415 -13.12 7.01 -4.82
C THR A 415 -14.00 7.70 -3.79
N VAL A 416 -14.96 8.49 -4.26
CA VAL A 416 -15.97 9.15 -3.42
C VAL A 416 -17.29 8.38 -3.53
N SER A 417 -17.92 8.10 -2.40
CA SER A 417 -19.27 7.51 -2.33
C SER A 417 -20.09 8.15 -1.22
N GLY A 418 -21.41 8.14 -1.34
CA GLY A 418 -22.28 8.73 -0.33
C GLY A 418 -23.52 9.39 -0.92
N SER A 419 -24.27 10.05 -0.03
CA SER A 419 -25.42 10.88 -0.41
C SER A 419 -25.83 11.82 0.74
N GLY A 420 -26.52 12.90 0.41
CA GLY A 420 -27.04 13.84 1.40
C GLY A 420 -25.92 14.45 2.26
N SER A 421 -25.93 14.14 3.55
CA SER A 421 -24.95 14.63 4.55
C SER A 421 -23.92 13.58 4.98
N SER A 422 -23.76 12.51 4.21
CA SER A 422 -22.84 11.42 4.53
C SER A 422 -22.08 11.00 3.27
N TRP A 423 -20.84 11.46 3.19
CA TRP A 423 -19.90 11.12 2.12
C TRP A 423 -18.65 10.45 2.70
N SER A 424 -18.03 9.60 1.91
CA SER A 424 -16.86 8.83 2.31
C SER A 424 -15.88 8.74 1.14
N ILE A 425 -14.60 8.73 1.48
CA ILE A 425 -13.51 8.45 0.54
C ILE A 425 -12.90 7.09 0.87
N SER A 426 -12.45 6.38 -0.16
CA SER A 426 -11.60 5.21 -0.03
C SER A 426 -10.42 5.33 -0.98
N LEU A 427 -9.26 4.83 -0.56
CA LEU A 427 -8.05 4.84 -1.36
C LEU A 427 -8.24 4.04 -2.65
N ALA A 428 -7.70 4.58 -3.74
CA ALA A 428 -7.69 3.93 -5.04
C ALA A 428 -6.28 4.07 -5.65
N ALA A 429 -5.87 3.10 -6.48
CA ALA A 429 -4.55 3.03 -7.09
C ALA A 429 -3.38 3.15 -6.07
N SER A 430 -2.15 3.25 -6.55
CA SER A 430 -0.95 3.46 -5.74
C SER A 430 -0.67 4.96 -5.51
N THR A 431 0.09 5.27 -4.46
CA THR A 431 0.60 6.62 -4.21
C THR A 431 1.60 7.01 -5.29
N GLN A 432 1.40 8.17 -5.91
CA GLN A 432 2.36 8.80 -6.81
C GLN A 432 3.36 9.58 -5.99
N ARG A 433 4.47 8.93 -5.65
CA ARG A 433 5.52 9.47 -4.78
C ARG A 433 6.18 10.69 -5.40
N GLU A 434 6.49 11.68 -4.56
CA GLU A 434 7.24 12.88 -4.94
C GLU A 434 6.52 13.76 -5.98
N GLN A 435 5.23 13.49 -6.23
CA GLN A 435 4.37 14.27 -7.09
C GLN A 435 3.31 15.00 -6.25
N SER A 436 3.36 16.33 -6.22
CA SER A 436 2.27 17.13 -5.68
C SER A 436 0.97 16.92 -6.46
N GLY A 437 -0.18 17.06 -5.82
CA GLY A 437 -1.51 16.80 -6.38
C GLY A 437 -1.87 17.61 -7.61
N ILE A 438 -1.24 18.78 -7.85
CA ILE A 438 -1.41 19.52 -9.11
C ILE A 438 -0.94 18.71 -10.33
N ARG A 439 0.06 17.83 -10.15
CA ARG A 439 0.64 17.00 -11.21
C ARG A 439 -0.30 15.89 -11.70
N ALA A 440 -1.25 15.51 -10.84
CA ALA A 440 -2.35 14.62 -11.23
C ALA A 440 -3.14 15.14 -12.44
N TRP A 441 -3.10 16.46 -12.73
CA TRP A 441 -3.76 17.01 -13.91
C TRP A 441 -3.10 16.53 -15.20
N GLN A 442 -1.78 16.68 -15.34
CA GLN A 442 -1.07 16.21 -16.54
C GLN A 442 -1.03 14.68 -16.62
N ASP A 443 -0.92 14.00 -15.48
CA ASP A 443 -0.92 12.52 -15.43
C ASP A 443 -2.24 11.91 -15.94
N ASN A 444 -3.36 12.63 -15.80
CA ASN A 444 -4.68 12.21 -16.30
C ASN A 444 -5.05 12.87 -17.64
N ASP A 445 -4.38 13.96 -18.01
CA ASP A 445 -4.59 14.68 -19.25
C ASP A 445 -3.25 15.16 -19.83
N PRO A 446 -2.64 14.37 -20.73
CA PRO A 446 -1.34 14.68 -21.33
C PRO A 446 -1.31 15.97 -22.17
N SER A 447 -2.45 16.62 -22.41
CA SER A 447 -2.50 17.92 -23.09
C SER A 447 -2.25 19.11 -22.17
N VAL A 448 -2.24 18.89 -20.85
CA VAL A 448 -1.83 19.88 -19.85
C VAL A 448 -0.33 20.11 -19.99
N VAL A 449 0.09 21.37 -19.95
CA VAL A 449 1.49 21.78 -19.91
C VAL A 449 1.83 22.21 -18.50
N GLU A 450 2.84 21.59 -17.92
CA GLU A 450 3.41 21.96 -16.63
C GLU A 450 4.71 22.74 -16.81
N THR A 451 4.97 23.67 -15.89
CA THR A 451 6.22 24.42 -15.83
C THR A 451 6.58 24.66 -14.37
N ASP A 452 7.75 24.17 -14.00
CA ASP A 452 8.35 24.40 -12.70
C ASP A 452 9.05 25.76 -12.69
N VAL A 453 8.54 26.68 -11.87
CA VAL A 453 9.05 28.04 -11.74
C VAL A 453 9.72 28.19 -10.38
N ARG A 454 11.06 28.19 -10.38
CA ARG A 454 11.85 28.52 -9.18
C ARG A 454 11.86 30.03 -8.98
N ILE A 455 11.32 30.49 -7.86
CA ILE A 455 11.35 31.89 -7.44
C ILE A 455 12.44 32.02 -6.37
N PRO A 456 13.52 32.79 -6.64
CA PRO A 456 14.62 32.94 -5.69
C PRO A 456 14.13 33.43 -4.32
N GLY A 457 14.41 32.65 -3.27
CA GLY A 457 14.01 32.96 -1.89
C GLY A 457 12.55 32.64 -1.53
N GLU A 458 11.74 32.18 -2.48
CA GLU A 458 10.31 31.87 -2.29
C GLU A 458 9.98 30.40 -2.62
N GLY A 459 10.91 29.66 -3.22
CA GLY A 459 10.76 28.23 -3.50
C GLY A 459 10.24 27.91 -4.90
N LEU A 460 9.53 26.80 -5.02
CA LEU A 460 8.98 26.30 -6.28
C LEU A 460 7.50 26.61 -6.42
N VAL A 461 7.13 27.12 -7.59
CA VAL A 461 5.75 27.21 -8.06
C VAL A 461 5.58 26.29 -9.26
N ILE A 462 4.63 25.36 -9.19
CA ILE A 462 4.26 24.51 -10.33
C ILE A 462 3.08 25.17 -11.04
N LEU A 463 3.32 25.63 -12.27
CA LEU A 463 2.28 26.19 -13.13
C LEU A 463 1.79 25.11 -14.09
N ALA A 464 0.55 24.67 -13.91
CA ALA A 464 -0.13 23.78 -14.85
C ALA A 464 -1.20 24.55 -15.64
N ALA A 465 -1.23 24.37 -16.96
CA ALA A 465 -2.19 25.04 -17.83
C ALA A 465 -2.64 24.13 -18.98
N LYS A 466 -3.91 24.23 -19.33
CA LYS A 466 -4.50 23.59 -20.51
C LYS A 466 -5.17 24.64 -21.38
N ALA A 467 -4.82 24.71 -22.66
CA ALA A 467 -5.53 25.55 -23.62
C ALA A 467 -6.82 24.85 -24.04
N SER A 468 -7.97 25.46 -23.76
CA SER A 468 -9.26 25.03 -24.29
C SER A 468 -9.53 25.71 -25.64
N SER A 469 -9.86 24.93 -26.67
CA SER A 469 -10.35 25.44 -27.95
C SER A 469 -11.79 25.90 -27.90
#